data_AF-A0A2B7XGJ8-F1
#
_entry.id   AF-A0A2B7XGJ8-F1
#
_cell.length_a   1.000
_cell.length_b   1.000
_cell.length_c   1.000
_cell.angle_alpha   90.00
_cell.angle_beta   90.00
_cell.angle_gamma   90.00
#
_symmetry.space_group_name_H-M   'P 1'
#
loop_
_entity.id
_entity.type
_entity.pdbx_description
1 polymer ?
#
loop_
_entity_poly.entity_id
_entity_poly.type
_entity_poly.pdbx_seq_one_letter_code
_entity_poly.pdbx_strand_id
1 'polypeptide(L)'
;MAKSILSAMPAQSSCHKMSDFLSPSTAIDITRDDKQGENGYLSSGFESGPSRPPTPHGAGLPENFAEVVKGVYRSSFPLPVHLDSIARLNLKTIITLVDEEWSRDYGEFIRENGIKSYVIPILANKTPEVFTPYETVIEVLKLILNPMNHPVLIHCNKGKHRTGCVIACFRRVQGWSLIAALQEYQKHSTPKSRVLDRNYIEGFDANCLSDLVEKVGARKWLPTIIPVNNIGKDKLETSHINHDDDQIPKAESAPPSHFHASLEELHRVNSI
;
A
#
# COMPACT_ATOMS: atom_id res chain seq x y z
N MET A 1 39.88 -14.12 17.13
CA MET A 1 38.75 -14.67 17.90
C MET A 1 37.60 -13.68 17.83
N ALA A 2 36.59 -13.98 17.00
CA ALA A 2 35.39 -13.15 16.84
C ALA A 2 34.26 -13.76 17.69
N LYS A 3 33.58 -12.95 18.51
CA LYS A 3 32.34 -13.35 19.19
C LYS A 3 31.18 -12.55 18.60
N SER A 4 30.32 -13.29 17.90
CA SER A 4 28.99 -12.92 17.45
C SER A 4 28.07 -12.71 18.66
N ILE A 5 27.29 -11.63 18.66
CA ILE A 5 26.12 -11.47 19.55
C ILE A 5 24.90 -11.36 18.64
N LEU A 6 24.25 -12.50 18.44
CA LEU A 6 22.93 -12.61 17.84
C LEU A 6 21.91 -12.35 18.96
N SER A 7 21.23 -11.21 18.93
CA SER A 7 20.12 -10.94 19.84
C SER A 7 18.85 -11.53 19.23
N ALA A 8 18.35 -12.60 19.85
CA ALA A 8 17.09 -13.22 19.52
C ALA A 8 15.92 -12.39 20.08
N MET A 9 14.88 -12.17 19.28
CA MET A 9 13.58 -11.67 19.73
C MET A 9 12.84 -12.78 20.51
N PRO A 10 12.11 -12.45 21.59
CA PRO A 10 11.40 -13.46 22.37
C PRO A 10 10.12 -13.94 21.67
N ALA A 11 9.89 -15.25 21.76
CA ALA A 11 8.69 -15.94 21.31
C ALA A 11 7.46 -15.62 22.19
N GLN A 12 6.28 -15.64 21.57
CA GLN A 12 4.97 -15.35 22.17
C GLN A 12 4.50 -16.42 23.16
N SER A 13 3.69 -15.99 24.14
CA SER A 13 2.94 -16.85 25.06
C SER A 13 1.51 -16.35 25.25
N SER A 14 0.56 -17.21 24.83
CA SER A 14 -0.78 -17.51 25.36
C SER A 14 -1.73 -16.42 25.90
N CYS A 15 -2.88 -16.33 25.21
CA CYS A 15 -4.27 -16.16 25.71
C CYS A 15 -4.47 -16.13 27.24
N HIS A 16 -5.09 -15.05 27.74
CA HIS A 16 -6.04 -15.04 28.87
C HIS A 16 -7.03 -13.85 28.78
N LYS A 17 -8.20 -14.06 29.40
CA LYS A 17 -9.52 -13.44 29.19
C LYS A 17 -9.70 -11.97 29.65
N MET A 18 -10.77 -11.40 29.10
CA MET A 18 -11.40 -10.09 29.32
C MET A 18 -11.67 -9.69 30.79
N SER A 19 -11.68 -8.37 31.05
CA SER A 19 -12.73 -7.71 31.84
C SER A 19 -12.84 -6.22 31.50
N ASP A 20 -14.08 -5.76 31.53
CA ASP A 20 -14.63 -4.46 31.10
C ASP A 20 -14.16 -3.26 31.92
N PHE A 21 -14.12 -2.07 31.31
CA PHE A 21 -14.65 -0.82 31.91
C PHE A 21 -14.91 0.23 30.81
N LEU A 22 -16.19 0.45 30.53
CA LEU A 22 -16.74 1.61 29.80
C LEU A 22 -16.70 2.85 30.69
N SER A 23 -16.36 4.01 30.12
CA SER A 23 -17.08 5.30 30.33
C SER A 23 -16.64 6.35 29.29
N PRO A 24 -17.58 7.10 28.68
CA PRO A 24 -17.30 8.06 27.61
C PRO A 24 -17.04 9.47 28.17
N SER A 25 -16.22 10.28 27.49
CA SER A 25 -16.15 11.72 27.76
C SER A 25 -16.25 12.54 26.48
N THR A 26 -17.46 13.11 26.34
CA THR A 26 -17.78 14.49 25.99
C THR A 26 -17.32 15.06 24.64
N ALA A 27 -18.32 15.30 23.78
CA ALA A 27 -18.25 16.18 22.61
C ALA A 27 -18.11 17.65 23.04
N ILE A 28 -17.25 18.40 22.36
CA ILE A 28 -17.21 19.86 22.44
C ILE A 28 -17.62 20.39 21.08
N ASP A 29 -18.80 21.02 21.06
CA ASP A 29 -19.37 21.77 19.96
C ASP A 29 -19.14 23.26 20.26
N ILE A 30 -18.46 24.00 19.37
CA ILE A 30 -18.42 25.46 19.41
C ILE A 30 -18.68 25.99 18.01
N THR A 31 -19.88 26.53 17.88
CA THR A 31 -20.38 27.33 16.78
C THR A 31 -19.62 28.65 16.59
N ARG A 32 -19.36 28.98 15.32
CA ARG A 32 -19.36 30.30 14.64
C ARG A 32 -18.88 31.54 15.41
N ASP A 33 -17.97 32.28 14.77
CA ASP A 33 -18.07 33.73 14.73
C ASP A 33 -17.60 34.25 13.36
N ASP A 34 -18.53 34.85 12.62
CA ASP A 34 -18.31 35.64 11.41
C ASP A 34 -17.86 37.04 11.80
N LYS A 35 -16.70 37.50 11.31
CA LYS A 35 -16.44 38.94 11.13
C LYS A 35 -15.76 39.24 9.80
N GLN A 36 -16.45 40.08 9.04
CA GLN A 36 -16.03 40.74 7.80
C GLN A 36 -14.86 41.71 8.06
N GLY A 37 -13.97 41.82 7.07
CA GLY A 37 -12.94 42.86 6.97
C GLY A 37 -12.52 43.03 5.50
N GLU A 38 -12.64 44.25 5.01
CA GLU A 38 -12.59 44.68 3.60
C GLU A 38 -11.18 44.69 2.95
N ASN A 39 -11.20 44.60 1.61
CA ASN A 39 -10.34 45.23 0.60
C ASN A 39 -8.80 45.24 0.75
N GLY A 40 -8.13 44.63 -0.24
CA GLY A 40 -6.72 44.88 -0.53
C GLY A 40 -6.18 44.06 -1.71
N TYR A 41 -6.53 44.43 -2.94
CA TYR A 41 -5.82 43.96 -4.16
C TYR A 41 -4.42 44.59 -4.17
N LEU A 42 -3.39 43.86 -3.74
CA LEU A 42 -2.00 44.24 -3.99
C LEU A 42 -1.12 43.02 -4.27
N SER A 43 -0.61 43.02 -5.51
CA SER A 43 0.73 42.61 -5.94
C SER A 43 1.19 41.17 -5.71
N SER A 44 1.23 40.45 -6.83
CA SER A 44 2.04 39.26 -7.07
C SER A 44 3.48 39.42 -6.56
N GLY A 45 3.79 38.73 -5.46
CA GLY A 45 5.13 38.50 -4.95
C GLY A 45 5.16 37.12 -4.31
N PHE A 46 5.31 36.06 -5.12
CA PHE A 46 5.54 34.71 -4.60
C PHE A 46 6.98 34.62 -4.09
N GLU A 47 7.18 35.01 -2.84
CA GLU A 47 8.42 34.77 -2.11
C GLU A 47 8.60 33.27 -1.86
N SER A 48 9.83 32.83 -2.16
CA SER A 48 10.34 31.47 -2.15
C SER A 48 10.56 30.92 -0.73
N GLY A 49 9.74 29.94 -0.33
CA GLY A 49 9.98 29.06 0.83
C GLY A 49 10.52 27.67 0.42
N PRO A 50 11.22 26.95 1.33
CA PRO A 50 11.93 25.72 0.96
C PRO A 50 10.98 24.51 0.93
N SER A 51 11.07 23.72 -0.14
CA SER A 51 10.39 22.42 -0.37
C SER A 51 9.09 22.42 -1.18
N ARG A 52 9.04 23.09 -2.34
CA ARG A 52 8.08 22.73 -3.39
C ARG A 52 8.56 21.43 -4.06
N PRO A 53 7.77 20.33 -4.13
CA PRO A 53 8.16 19.18 -4.94
C PRO A 53 8.04 19.53 -6.43
N PRO A 54 8.83 18.87 -7.29
CA PRO A 54 8.87 19.18 -8.72
C PRO A 54 7.49 18.97 -9.37
N THR A 55 7.19 19.80 -10.37
CA THR A 55 6.16 19.60 -11.40
C THR A 55 6.13 18.14 -11.87
N PRO A 56 4.97 17.55 -12.22
CA PRO A 56 4.90 16.13 -12.58
C PRO A 56 5.81 15.87 -13.78
N HIS A 57 6.91 15.15 -13.55
CA HIS A 57 7.71 14.59 -14.63
C HIS A 57 7.06 13.26 -15.02
N GLY A 58 6.48 13.17 -16.23
CA GLY A 58 5.87 11.95 -16.77
C GLY A 58 4.35 12.00 -16.92
N ALA A 59 3.69 10.84 -16.83
CA ALA A 59 2.26 10.60 -17.14
C ALA A 59 1.23 11.25 -16.19
N GLY A 60 1.65 12.23 -15.37
CA GLY A 60 0.80 12.90 -14.38
C GLY A 60 0.47 12.07 -13.14
N LEU A 61 1.10 10.89 -12.96
CA LEU A 61 0.88 10.01 -11.81
C LEU A 61 1.80 10.38 -10.63
N PRO A 62 1.45 10.01 -9.39
CA PRO A 62 2.31 10.27 -8.24
C PRO A 62 3.68 9.58 -8.40
N GLU A 63 4.71 10.11 -7.76
CA GLU A 63 6.01 9.44 -7.70
C GLU A 63 5.86 8.00 -7.21
N ASN A 64 6.73 7.11 -7.69
CA ASN A 64 6.75 5.70 -7.28
C ASN A 64 5.42 4.96 -7.55
N PHE A 65 4.59 5.49 -8.45
CA PHE A 65 3.41 4.80 -8.94
C PHE A 65 3.82 3.54 -9.72
N ALA A 66 3.16 2.42 -9.42
CA ALA A 66 3.27 1.18 -10.19
C ALA A 66 2.04 0.31 -9.99
N GLU A 67 1.73 -0.50 -10.98
CA GLU A 67 0.83 -1.64 -10.83
C GLU A 67 1.61 -2.83 -10.25
N VAL A 68 1.13 -3.38 -9.14
CA VAL A 68 1.76 -4.49 -8.41
C VAL A 68 1.31 -5.81 -9.03
N VAL A 69 0.00 -5.97 -9.13
CA VAL A 69 -0.73 -6.98 -9.92
C VAL A 69 -1.93 -6.26 -10.53
N LYS A 70 -2.58 -6.86 -11.53
CA LYS A 70 -3.76 -6.26 -12.17
C LYS A 70 -4.78 -5.78 -11.14
N GLY A 71 -5.07 -4.48 -11.11
CA GLY A 71 -6.04 -3.87 -10.19
C GLY A 71 -5.52 -3.55 -8.78
N VAL A 72 -4.25 -3.82 -8.46
CA VAL A 72 -3.59 -3.42 -7.21
C VAL A 72 -2.44 -2.47 -7.55
N TYR A 73 -2.57 -1.23 -7.13
CA TYR A 73 -1.62 -0.17 -7.41
C TYR A 73 -0.91 0.28 -6.14
N ARG A 74 0.33 0.75 -6.29
CA ARG A 74 1.11 1.41 -5.24
C ARG A 74 1.51 2.81 -5.68
N SER A 75 1.71 3.75 -4.76
CA SER A 75 2.29 5.06 -5.08
C SER A 75 2.81 5.83 -3.86
N SER A 76 3.42 6.99 -4.12
CA SER A 76 3.54 8.09 -3.14
C SER A 76 2.20 8.81 -2.93
N PHE A 77 2.16 9.76 -2.01
CA PHE A 77 0.92 10.46 -1.67
C PHE A 77 0.36 11.21 -2.90
N PRO A 78 -0.89 10.94 -3.32
CA PRO A 78 -1.54 11.71 -4.38
C PRO A 78 -1.65 13.20 -4.05
N LEU A 79 -1.21 14.06 -4.95
CA LEU A 79 -1.35 15.51 -4.84
C LEU A 79 -2.47 15.96 -5.80
N PRO A 80 -3.02 17.18 -5.64
CA PRO A 80 -4.05 17.69 -6.53
C PRO A 80 -3.71 17.56 -8.02
N VAL A 81 -2.45 17.82 -8.39
CA VAL A 81 -1.95 17.68 -9.78
C VAL A 81 -1.98 16.24 -10.32
N HIS A 82 -2.12 15.22 -9.47
CA HIS A 82 -2.19 13.81 -9.86
C HIS A 82 -3.64 13.31 -10.02
N LEU A 83 -4.64 14.04 -9.51
CA LEU A 83 -6.00 13.53 -9.33
C LEU A 83 -6.65 13.12 -10.66
N ASP A 84 -6.52 13.94 -11.71
CA ASP A 84 -7.03 13.62 -13.04
C ASP A 84 -6.43 12.33 -13.62
N SER A 85 -5.15 12.06 -13.29
CA SER A 85 -4.48 10.85 -13.74
C SER A 85 -4.90 9.63 -12.95
N ILE A 86 -5.16 9.79 -11.65
CA ILE A 86 -5.64 8.72 -10.77
C ILE A 86 -7.11 8.39 -11.08
N ALA A 87 -7.93 9.39 -11.44
CA ALA A 87 -9.33 9.20 -11.84
C ALA A 87 -9.47 8.13 -12.93
N ARG A 88 -8.55 8.12 -13.90
CA ARG A 88 -8.51 7.17 -15.02
C ARG A 88 -8.35 5.71 -14.59
N LEU A 89 -7.90 5.44 -13.37
CA LEU A 89 -7.78 4.09 -12.82
C LEU A 89 -9.12 3.53 -12.33
N ASN A 90 -10.16 4.38 -12.22
CA ASN A 90 -11.47 4.03 -11.67
C ASN A 90 -11.35 3.28 -10.35
N LEU A 91 -10.56 3.84 -9.42
CA LEU A 91 -10.30 3.22 -8.13
C LEU A 91 -11.60 3.03 -7.38
N LYS A 92 -11.75 1.86 -6.77
CA LYS A 92 -12.83 1.57 -5.82
C LYS A 92 -12.40 1.86 -4.39
N THR A 93 -11.11 1.68 -4.12
CA THR A 93 -10.56 1.78 -2.76
C THR A 93 -9.20 2.48 -2.78
N ILE A 94 -8.96 3.32 -1.77
CA ILE A 94 -7.63 3.85 -1.44
C ILE A 94 -7.28 3.44 -0.01
N ILE A 95 -6.04 2.99 0.20
CA ILE A 95 -5.47 2.68 1.50
C ILE A 95 -4.29 3.64 1.77
N THR A 96 -4.49 4.54 2.72
CA THR A 96 -3.50 5.52 3.16
C THR A 96 -2.81 5.03 4.43
N LEU A 97 -1.51 4.77 4.34
CA LEU A 97 -0.72 4.13 5.41
C LEU A 97 -0.15 5.12 6.44
N VAL A 98 -0.64 6.36 6.44
CA VAL A 98 -0.05 7.49 7.14
C VAL A 98 -1.16 8.36 7.68
N ASP A 99 -0.97 8.91 8.87
CA ASP A 99 -1.88 9.89 9.42
C ASP A 99 -1.40 11.28 9.00
N GLU A 100 -1.93 11.78 7.88
CA GLU A 100 -1.65 13.11 7.35
C GLU A 100 -2.97 13.78 6.97
N GLU A 101 -3.07 15.08 7.25
CA GLU A 101 -4.23 15.87 6.85
C GLU A 101 -4.36 15.91 5.33
N TRP A 102 -5.59 15.74 4.85
CA TRP A 102 -5.89 15.77 3.42
C TRP A 102 -6.09 17.20 2.94
N SER A 103 -5.68 17.47 1.71
CA SER A 103 -6.15 18.68 1.03
C SER A 103 -7.66 18.57 0.75
N ARG A 104 -8.33 19.72 0.68
CA ARG A 104 -9.73 19.81 0.28
C ARG A 104 -10.00 19.09 -1.04
N ASP A 105 -9.15 19.34 -2.04
CA ASP A 105 -9.25 18.71 -3.37
C ASP A 105 -9.16 17.17 -3.31
N TYR A 106 -8.30 16.63 -2.45
CA TYR A 106 -8.16 15.17 -2.30
C TYR A 106 -9.41 14.55 -1.66
N GLY A 107 -9.96 15.21 -0.65
CA GLY A 107 -11.23 14.79 -0.03
C GLY A 107 -12.41 14.87 -0.99
N GLU A 108 -12.51 15.95 -1.77
CA GLU A 108 -13.55 16.11 -2.80
C GLU A 108 -13.42 15.04 -3.88
N PHE A 109 -12.20 14.77 -4.36
CA PHE A 109 -11.94 13.71 -5.31
C PHE A 109 -12.40 12.33 -4.83
N ILE A 110 -12.09 11.96 -3.58
CA ILE A 110 -12.53 10.69 -2.99
C ILE A 110 -14.07 10.61 -2.98
N ARG A 111 -14.73 11.68 -2.54
CA ARG A 111 -16.19 11.77 -2.43
C ARG A 111 -16.87 11.68 -3.80
N GLU A 112 -16.41 12.46 -4.78
CA GLU A 112 -17.01 12.55 -6.10
C GLU A 112 -16.84 11.28 -6.93
N ASN A 113 -15.74 10.56 -6.72
CA ASN A 113 -15.49 9.29 -7.40
C ASN A 113 -16.04 8.08 -6.62
N GLY A 114 -16.70 8.28 -5.47
CA GLY A 114 -17.26 7.21 -4.66
C GLY A 114 -16.21 6.22 -4.12
N ILE A 115 -14.99 6.70 -3.87
CA ILE A 115 -13.87 5.88 -3.45
C ILE A 115 -13.97 5.56 -1.95
N LYS A 116 -13.85 4.28 -1.58
CA LYS A 116 -13.72 3.90 -0.17
C LYS A 116 -12.30 4.19 0.30
N SER A 117 -12.15 5.10 1.27
CA SER A 117 -10.84 5.45 1.84
C SER A 117 -10.63 4.77 3.19
N TYR A 118 -9.51 4.06 3.32
CA TYR A 118 -9.04 3.47 4.58
C TYR A 118 -7.75 4.16 5.02
N VAL A 119 -7.76 4.79 6.19
CA VAL A 119 -6.55 5.35 6.82
C VAL A 119 -6.09 4.39 7.90
N ILE A 120 -4.96 3.71 7.66
CA ILE A 120 -4.38 2.72 8.58
C ILE A 120 -2.92 3.08 8.79
N PRO A 121 -2.59 3.90 9.81
CA PRO A 121 -1.24 4.38 10.02
C PRO A 121 -0.26 3.24 10.31
N ILE A 122 0.75 3.11 9.45
CA ILE A 122 1.89 2.22 9.66
C ILE A 122 3.02 3.06 10.27
N LEU A 123 3.49 2.67 11.45
CA LEU A 123 4.60 3.32 12.11
C LEU A 123 5.88 3.14 11.30
N ALA A 124 6.66 4.21 11.19
CA ALA A 124 7.91 4.17 10.46
C ALA A 124 8.95 3.39 11.26
N ASN A 125 9.42 2.26 10.72
CA ASN A 125 10.53 1.48 11.25
C ASN A 125 11.86 2.25 11.13
N LYS A 126 12.03 3.31 11.93
CA LYS A 126 13.23 4.16 11.97
C LYS A 126 14.18 3.73 13.07
N THR A 127 13.64 3.24 14.18
CA THR A 127 14.40 2.73 15.32
C THR A 127 13.83 1.37 15.74
N PRO A 128 14.61 0.49 16.39
CA PRO A 128 14.15 -0.85 16.78
C PRO A 128 12.95 -0.86 17.72
N GLU A 129 12.76 0.21 18.50
CA GLU A 129 11.71 0.33 19.51
C GLU A 129 10.34 0.70 18.91
N VAL A 130 10.33 1.23 17.69
CA VAL A 130 9.13 1.68 16.99
C VAL A 130 8.88 0.77 15.79
N PHE A 131 7.95 -0.16 15.96
CA PHE A 131 7.48 -1.04 14.90
C PHE A 131 5.96 -1.04 14.84
N THR A 132 5.44 -1.25 13.64
CA THR A 132 3.99 -1.42 13.46
C THR A 132 3.57 -2.79 13.99
N PRO A 133 2.49 -2.88 14.78
CA PRO A 133 1.92 -4.15 15.18
C PRO A 133 1.66 -5.06 13.98
N TYR A 134 1.86 -6.34 14.19
CA TYR A 134 1.72 -7.35 13.14
C TYR A 134 0.29 -7.39 12.58
N GLU A 135 -0.68 -7.24 13.47
CA GLU A 135 -2.12 -7.25 13.22
C GLU A 135 -2.53 -6.12 12.28
N THR A 136 -1.94 -4.93 12.43
CA THR A 136 -2.21 -3.77 11.57
C THR A 136 -1.78 -4.03 10.12
N VAL A 137 -0.64 -4.69 9.90
CA VAL A 137 -0.22 -5.08 8.55
C VAL A 137 -1.16 -6.14 7.99
N ILE A 138 -1.61 -7.10 8.80
CA ILE A 138 -2.62 -8.09 8.40
C ILE A 138 -3.93 -7.42 7.95
N GLU A 139 -4.42 -6.40 8.66
CA GLU A 139 -5.63 -5.67 8.27
C GLU A 139 -5.50 -5.04 6.88
N VAL A 140 -4.37 -4.39 6.61
CA VAL A 140 -4.08 -3.84 5.29
C VAL A 140 -4.03 -4.95 4.23
N LEU A 141 -3.36 -6.07 4.51
CA LEU A 141 -3.27 -7.20 3.58
C LEU A 141 -4.65 -7.80 3.28
N LYS A 142 -5.54 -7.91 4.27
CA LYS A 142 -6.93 -8.36 4.06
C LYS A 142 -7.69 -7.43 3.11
N LEU A 143 -7.50 -6.11 3.22
CA LEU A 143 -8.11 -5.15 2.30
C LEU A 143 -7.57 -5.30 0.87
N ILE A 144 -6.26 -5.53 0.71
CA ILE A 144 -5.63 -5.76 -0.60
C ILE A 144 -6.08 -7.10 -1.20
N LEU A 145 -6.18 -8.16 -0.39
CA LEU A 145 -6.54 -9.50 -0.84
C LEU A 145 -8.04 -9.63 -1.18
N ASN A 146 -8.89 -8.71 -0.74
CA ASN A 146 -10.31 -8.73 -1.07
C ASN A 146 -10.56 -8.18 -2.49
N PRO A 147 -10.95 -9.02 -3.47
CA PRO A 147 -11.16 -8.56 -4.85
C PRO A 147 -12.30 -7.55 -4.97
N MET A 148 -13.23 -7.52 -4.01
CA MET A 148 -14.31 -6.53 -3.97
C MET A 148 -13.81 -5.11 -3.72
N ASN A 149 -12.55 -4.92 -3.31
CA ASN A 149 -11.93 -3.62 -3.15
C ASN A 149 -11.17 -3.16 -4.40
N HIS A 150 -11.06 -3.99 -5.44
CA HIS A 150 -10.29 -3.65 -6.64
C HIS A 150 -11.13 -2.81 -7.61
N PRO A 151 -10.54 -1.84 -8.34
CA PRO A 151 -9.12 -1.47 -8.29
C PRO A 151 -8.74 -0.69 -7.02
N VAL A 152 -7.61 -1.04 -6.40
CA VAL A 152 -7.16 -0.49 -5.11
C VAL A 152 -5.81 0.22 -5.24
N LEU A 153 -5.67 1.38 -4.61
CA LEU A 153 -4.39 2.10 -4.51
C LEU A 153 -3.89 2.12 -3.06
N ILE A 154 -2.65 1.70 -2.85
CA ILE A 154 -1.98 1.73 -1.55
C ILE A 154 -0.86 2.77 -1.58
N HIS A 155 -0.84 3.70 -0.61
CA HIS A 155 0.20 4.72 -0.57
C HIS A 155 0.61 5.12 0.84
N CYS A 156 1.78 5.75 0.93
CA CYS A 156 2.26 6.52 2.07
C CYS A 156 2.88 7.81 1.52
N ASN A 157 3.57 8.61 2.32
CA ASN A 157 4.12 9.91 1.86
C ASN A 157 4.94 9.78 0.57
N LYS A 158 5.86 8.81 0.49
CA LYS A 158 6.78 8.62 -0.65
C LYS A 158 6.63 7.27 -1.36
N GLY A 159 5.70 6.43 -0.92
CA GLY A 159 5.51 5.09 -1.48
C GLY A 159 6.70 4.14 -1.29
N LYS A 160 7.68 4.47 -0.43
CA LYS A 160 8.94 3.74 -0.27
C LYS A 160 8.91 2.72 0.86
N HIS A 161 8.89 3.19 2.11
CA HIS A 161 9.09 2.36 3.31
C HIS A 161 7.83 1.61 3.70
N ARG A 162 6.80 2.32 4.19
CA ARG A 162 5.54 1.73 4.66
C ARG A 162 4.83 0.96 3.55
N THR A 163 4.61 1.61 2.41
CA THR A 163 4.03 0.94 1.22
C THR A 163 4.91 -0.21 0.73
N GLY A 164 6.24 -0.02 0.66
CA GLY A 164 7.12 -1.10 0.21
C GLY A 164 7.13 -2.31 1.14
N CYS A 165 7.08 -2.08 2.45
CA CYS A 165 7.01 -3.12 3.46
C CYS A 165 5.70 -3.91 3.33
N VAL A 166 4.55 -3.22 3.28
CA VAL A 166 3.24 -3.86 3.08
C VAL A 166 3.19 -4.64 1.76
N ILE A 167 3.67 -4.06 0.66
CA ILE A 167 3.70 -4.76 -0.65
C ILE A 167 4.62 -5.98 -0.60
N ALA A 168 5.76 -5.91 0.09
CA ALA A 168 6.65 -7.06 0.25
C ALA A 168 5.99 -8.17 1.09
N CYS A 169 5.29 -7.82 2.19
CA CYS A 169 4.48 -8.79 2.95
C CYS A 169 3.37 -9.39 2.09
N PHE A 170 2.72 -8.58 1.24
CA PHE A 170 1.76 -9.05 0.24
C PHE A 170 2.40 -10.07 -0.71
N ARG A 171 3.60 -9.82 -1.23
CA ARG A 171 4.35 -10.81 -2.03
C ARG A 171 4.62 -12.10 -1.25
N ARG A 172 5.03 -12.00 0.02
CA ARG A 172 5.27 -13.17 0.89
C ARG A 172 4.01 -14.04 0.99
N VAL A 173 2.84 -13.47 1.27
CA VAL A 173 1.59 -14.24 1.38
C VAL A 173 1.11 -14.78 0.02
N GLN A 174 1.44 -14.12 -1.10
CA GLN A 174 1.24 -14.66 -2.45
C GLN A 174 2.13 -15.88 -2.77
N GLY A 175 3.08 -16.23 -1.89
CA GLY A 175 3.99 -17.36 -2.08
C GLY A 175 5.32 -16.98 -2.75
N TRP A 176 5.65 -15.69 -2.86
CA TRP A 176 6.95 -15.28 -3.39
C TRP A 176 8.07 -15.66 -2.43
N SER A 177 9.25 -15.94 -3.00
CA SER A 177 10.46 -16.09 -2.20
C SER A 177 10.78 -14.77 -1.49
N LEU A 178 11.39 -14.87 -0.29
CA LEU A 178 11.85 -13.70 0.46
C LEU A 178 12.77 -12.81 -0.39
N ILE A 179 13.67 -13.41 -1.17
CA ILE A 179 14.60 -12.67 -2.04
C ILE A 179 13.85 -11.86 -3.09
N ALA A 180 12.86 -12.44 -3.78
CA ALA A 180 12.08 -11.74 -4.79
C ALA A 180 11.29 -10.56 -4.18
N ALA A 181 10.68 -10.77 -3.00
CA ALA A 181 9.97 -9.70 -2.27
C ALA A 181 10.92 -8.56 -1.85
N LEU A 182 12.11 -8.89 -1.34
CA LEU A 182 13.12 -7.90 -0.95
C LEU A 182 13.68 -7.12 -2.15
N GLN A 183 13.85 -7.77 -3.30
CA GLN A 183 14.30 -7.10 -4.53
C GLN A 183 13.27 -6.07 -5.01
N GLU A 184 11.97 -6.41 -5.00
CA GLU A 184 10.91 -5.46 -5.33
C GLU A 184 10.87 -4.30 -4.31
N TYR A 185 10.99 -4.60 -3.02
CA TYR A 185 11.12 -3.56 -1.99
C TYR A 185 12.29 -2.62 -2.28
N GLN A 186 13.47 -3.17 -2.59
CA GLN A 186 14.68 -2.38 -2.85
C GLN A 186 14.52 -1.50 -4.09
N LYS A 187 13.91 -2.03 -5.17
CA LYS A 187 13.60 -1.26 -6.38
C LYS A 187 12.83 0.02 -6.07
N HIS A 188 11.81 -0.07 -5.21
CA HIS A 188 10.96 1.08 -4.88
C HIS A 188 11.47 1.95 -3.72
N SER A 189 12.38 1.45 -2.89
CA SER A 189 12.89 2.17 -1.72
C SER A 189 14.24 2.86 -1.95
N THR A 190 14.98 2.47 -2.99
CA THR A 190 16.26 3.08 -3.39
C THR A 190 16.13 4.59 -3.64
N PRO A 191 17.13 5.41 -3.27
CA PRO A 191 18.37 5.07 -2.55
C PRO A 191 18.22 5.03 -1.02
N LYS A 192 16.99 5.10 -0.50
CA LYS A 192 16.71 5.25 0.94
C LYS A 192 16.19 3.96 1.59
N SER A 193 16.54 2.78 1.08
CA SER A 193 16.11 1.50 1.64
C SER A 193 16.54 1.35 3.12
N ARG A 194 15.67 0.81 3.97
CA ARG A 194 15.94 0.67 5.41
C ARG A 194 16.18 -0.79 5.78
N VAL A 195 17.16 -1.02 6.66
CA VAL A 195 17.44 -2.34 7.22
C VAL A 195 16.25 -2.85 8.03
N LEU A 196 15.62 -1.99 8.84
CA LEU A 196 14.51 -2.39 9.70
C LEU A 196 13.27 -2.84 8.91
N ASP A 197 13.00 -2.24 7.75
CA ASP A 197 11.95 -2.73 6.86
C ASP A 197 12.29 -4.14 6.34
N ARG A 198 13.55 -4.39 5.97
CA ARG A 198 14.00 -5.72 5.52
C ARG A 198 13.86 -6.78 6.62
N ASN A 199 14.28 -6.44 7.85
CA ASN A 199 14.15 -7.34 8.99
C ASN A 199 12.67 -7.69 9.26
N TYR A 200 11.78 -6.70 9.14
CA TYR A 200 10.35 -6.93 9.27
C TYR A 200 9.82 -7.89 8.19
N ILE A 201 10.19 -7.67 6.92
CA ILE A 201 9.77 -8.52 5.79
C ILE A 201 10.32 -9.96 5.94
N GLU A 202 11.52 -10.10 6.48
CA GLU A 202 12.15 -11.40 6.73
C GLU A 202 11.42 -12.18 7.83
N GLY A 203 11.10 -11.51 8.95
CA GLY A 203 10.39 -12.11 10.09
C GLY A 203 8.87 -12.25 9.92
N PHE A 204 8.29 -11.71 8.85
CA PHE A 204 6.84 -11.80 8.60
C PHE A 204 6.40 -13.24 8.28
N ASP A 205 5.43 -13.76 9.04
CA ASP A 205 4.88 -15.10 8.79
C ASP A 205 3.95 -15.08 7.57
N ALA A 206 4.43 -15.64 6.46
CA ALA A 206 3.70 -15.72 5.20
C ALA A 206 2.46 -16.62 5.26
N ASN A 207 2.32 -17.48 6.27
CA ASN A 207 1.23 -18.45 6.37
C ASN A 207 0.01 -17.88 7.10
N CYS A 208 0.11 -16.72 7.75
CA CYS A 208 -0.96 -16.17 8.58
C CYS A 208 -2.27 -15.85 7.83
N LEU A 209 -2.23 -15.81 6.49
CA LEU A 209 -3.37 -15.56 5.61
C LEU A 209 -3.55 -16.67 4.55
N SER A 210 -3.01 -17.87 4.78
CA SER A 210 -3.05 -18.99 3.81
C SER A 210 -4.46 -19.27 3.29
N ASP A 211 -5.44 -19.35 4.20
CA ASP A 211 -6.82 -19.72 3.87
C ASP A 211 -7.48 -18.65 2.99
N LEU A 212 -7.24 -17.38 3.32
CA LEU A 212 -7.75 -16.26 2.53
C LEU A 212 -7.10 -16.23 1.14
N VAL A 213 -5.78 -16.39 1.09
CA VAL A 213 -5.00 -16.42 -0.17
C VAL A 213 -5.48 -17.53 -1.09
N GLU A 214 -5.72 -18.73 -0.55
CA GLU A 214 -6.25 -19.86 -1.32
C GLU A 214 -7.68 -19.57 -1.80
N LYS A 215 -8.55 -19.09 -0.91
CA LYS A 215 -9.94 -18.75 -1.22
C LYS A 215 -10.07 -17.74 -2.37
N VAL A 216 -9.21 -16.72 -2.40
CA VAL A 216 -9.24 -15.68 -3.46
C VAL A 216 -8.33 -15.99 -4.65
N GLY A 217 -7.57 -17.10 -4.60
CA GLY A 217 -6.63 -17.49 -5.64
C GLY A 217 -5.44 -16.54 -5.82
N ALA A 218 -5.03 -15.81 -4.78
CA ALA A 218 -4.05 -14.72 -4.89
C ALA A 218 -2.64 -15.19 -5.33
N ARG A 219 -2.32 -16.48 -5.17
CA ARG A 219 -1.07 -17.09 -5.68
C ARG A 219 -0.98 -17.08 -7.20
N LYS A 220 -2.13 -17.03 -7.90
CA LYS A 220 -2.21 -17.01 -9.36
C LYS A 220 -2.19 -15.59 -9.93
N TRP A 221 -2.22 -14.55 -9.09
CA TRP A 221 -2.18 -13.17 -9.56
C TRP A 221 -0.79 -12.83 -10.07
N LEU A 222 -0.67 -12.68 -11.38
CA LEU A 222 0.59 -12.40 -12.04
C LEU A 222 1.08 -10.98 -11.72
N PRO A 223 2.36 -10.80 -11.35
CA PRO A 223 2.91 -9.47 -11.20
C PRO A 223 3.01 -8.75 -12.55
N THR A 224 2.74 -7.46 -12.54
CA THR A 224 3.00 -6.61 -13.70
C THR A 224 4.51 -6.37 -13.89
N ILE A 225 5.32 -6.59 -12.84
CA ILE A 225 6.78 -6.54 -12.88
C ILE A 225 7.33 -7.94 -12.57
N ILE A 226 7.79 -8.65 -13.59
CA ILE A 226 8.45 -9.95 -13.39
C ILE A 226 9.82 -9.70 -12.73
N PRO A 227 10.12 -10.34 -11.57
CA PRO A 227 11.48 -10.33 -11.03
C PRO A 227 12.43 -10.92 -12.06
N VAL A 228 13.45 -10.16 -12.45
CA VAL A 228 14.50 -10.69 -13.33
C VAL A 228 15.25 -11.75 -12.54
N ASN A 229 14.90 -13.02 -12.76
CA ASN A 229 15.78 -14.12 -12.38
C ASN A 229 17.05 -13.93 -13.22
N ASN A 230 18.21 -13.89 -12.55
CA ASN A 230 19.51 -14.04 -13.21
C ASN A 230 19.58 -15.44 -13.83
N ILE A 231 18.94 -15.64 -14.98
CA ILE A 231 19.28 -16.72 -15.88
C ILE A 231 20.63 -16.32 -16.45
N GLY A 232 21.64 -17.13 -16.17
CA GLY A 232 23.03 -16.89 -16.56
C GLY A 232 23.11 -16.48 -18.02
N LYS A 233 24.00 -15.52 -18.28
CA LYS A 233 24.59 -15.35 -19.60
C LYS A 233 25.21 -16.70 -19.97
N ASP A 234 24.53 -17.49 -20.79
CA ASP A 234 25.14 -18.45 -21.70
C ASP A 234 24.09 -18.89 -22.73
N LYS A 235 24.47 -18.75 -24.00
CA LYS A 235 23.79 -19.17 -25.23
C LYS A 235 22.60 -18.32 -25.71
N LEU A 236 22.95 -17.17 -26.27
CA LEU A 236 22.28 -16.68 -27.47
C LEU A 236 22.80 -17.51 -28.65
N GLU A 237 22.13 -18.62 -28.97
CA GLU A 237 22.22 -19.23 -30.29
C GLU A 237 20.85 -19.22 -30.93
N THR A 238 20.77 -18.48 -32.02
CA THR A 238 19.69 -18.46 -32.99
C THR A 238 19.46 -19.86 -33.58
N SER A 239 18.24 -20.37 -33.46
CA SER A 239 17.71 -21.33 -34.41
C SER A 239 16.27 -20.96 -34.77
N HIS A 240 16.05 -20.72 -36.06
CA HIS A 240 14.75 -20.62 -36.69
C HIS A 240 14.06 -22.00 -36.78
N ILE A 241 12.74 -21.96 -36.98
CA ILE A 241 11.82 -23.01 -37.48
C ILE A 241 11.25 -23.91 -36.33
N ASN A 242 9.95 -24.06 -36.06
CA ASN A 242 8.73 -24.17 -36.88
C ASN A 242 7.48 -23.59 -36.17
N HIS A 243 6.46 -23.24 -36.97
CA HIS A 243 5.06 -23.14 -36.55
C HIS A 243 4.57 -24.51 -36.07
N ASP A 244 4.04 -24.59 -34.86
CA ASP A 244 2.96 -25.51 -34.52
C ASP A 244 2.07 -24.87 -33.45
N ASP A 245 0.78 -24.93 -33.73
CA ASP A 245 -0.36 -24.48 -32.94
C ASP A 245 -0.54 -25.46 -31.77
N ASP A 246 -0.38 -25.01 -30.51
CA ASP A 246 -1.24 -25.40 -29.39
C ASP A 246 -0.72 -24.91 -28.03
N GLN A 247 -1.64 -24.34 -27.25
CA GLN A 247 -1.60 -24.08 -25.79
C GLN A 247 -0.69 -22.96 -25.24
N ILE A 248 -1.12 -21.71 -25.48
CA ILE A 248 -0.89 -20.61 -24.53
C ILE A 248 -2.10 -20.56 -23.59
N PRO A 249 -1.96 -20.74 -22.26
CA PRO A 249 -3.09 -20.58 -21.35
C PRO A 249 -3.55 -19.12 -21.35
N LYS A 250 -4.81 -18.90 -21.75
CA LYS A 250 -5.46 -17.59 -21.72
C LYS A 250 -5.40 -17.02 -20.30
N ALA A 251 -5.00 -15.76 -20.19
CA ALA A 251 -4.99 -15.02 -18.93
C ALA A 251 -6.43 -14.89 -18.41
N GLU A 252 -6.81 -15.72 -17.43
CA GLU A 252 -8.09 -15.58 -16.76
C GLU A 252 -8.09 -14.29 -15.92
N SER A 253 -9.00 -13.40 -16.28
CA SER A 253 -9.40 -12.22 -15.52
C SER A 253 -9.80 -12.59 -14.10
N ALA A 254 -9.57 -11.67 -13.15
CA ALA A 254 -10.01 -11.78 -11.77
C ALA A 254 -11.45 -12.34 -11.62
N PRO A 255 -11.74 -13.12 -10.55
CA PRO A 255 -12.94 -13.94 -10.45
C PRO A 255 -14.25 -13.11 -10.36
N PRO A 256 -15.41 -13.74 -10.69
CA PRO A 256 -16.67 -13.05 -10.98
C PRO A 256 -17.35 -12.38 -9.77
N SER A 257 -18.20 -11.41 -10.10
CA SER A 257 -18.85 -10.39 -9.25
C SER A 257 -19.95 -10.88 -8.29
N HIS A 258 -19.94 -12.14 -7.84
CA HIS A 258 -20.92 -12.62 -6.89
C HIS A 258 -20.29 -13.55 -5.85
N PHE A 259 -20.00 -13.00 -4.67
CA PHE A 259 -19.79 -13.79 -3.46
C PHE A 259 -20.56 -13.14 -2.32
N HIS A 260 -21.56 -13.86 -1.82
CA HIS A 260 -22.35 -13.47 -0.66
C HIS A 260 -21.60 -13.96 0.59
N ALA A 261 -21.01 -13.02 1.35
CA ALA A 261 -20.51 -13.27 2.70
C ALA A 261 -20.88 -12.05 3.54
N SER A 262 -21.53 -12.30 4.68
CA SER A 262 -22.20 -11.28 5.49
C SER A 262 -21.22 -10.21 5.97
N LEU A 263 -21.59 -8.96 5.70
CA LEU A 263 -21.03 -7.77 6.35
C LEU A 263 -21.53 -7.76 7.80
N GLU A 264 -20.66 -8.03 8.75
CA GLU A 264 -20.73 -7.39 10.06
C GLU A 264 -19.35 -7.51 10.73
N GLU A 265 -18.93 -6.43 11.38
CA GLU A 265 -17.72 -6.29 12.22
C GLU A 265 -16.38 -5.96 11.55
N LEU A 266 -16.30 -4.82 10.86
CA LEU A 266 -15.08 -3.96 10.89
C LEU A 266 -15.39 -2.57 10.30
N HIS A 267 -16.02 -1.69 11.06
CA HIS A 267 -16.20 -0.29 10.66
C HIS A 267 -15.85 0.67 11.80
N ARG A 268 -14.74 1.40 11.64
CA ARG A 268 -14.80 2.87 11.68
C ARG A 268 -14.55 3.35 10.26
N VAL A 269 -15.64 3.57 9.53
CA VAL A 269 -15.63 4.34 8.29
C VAL A 269 -15.76 5.79 8.73
N ASN A 270 -14.79 6.64 8.37
CA ASN A 270 -14.98 8.07 8.53
C ASN A 270 -15.98 8.53 7.47
N SER A 271 -17.24 8.65 7.88
CA SER A 271 -18.24 9.44 7.15
C SER A 271 -18.11 10.89 7.61
N ILE A 272 -17.74 11.78 6.68
CA ILE A 272 -18.01 13.22 6.74
C ILE A 272 -18.79 13.56 5.47
#